data_AF-A0AAV9X7F8-F1
#
_entry.id   AF-A0AAV9X7F8-F1
#
_cell.length_a   1.000
_cell.length_b   1.000
_cell.length_c   1.000
_cell.angle_alpha   90.00
_cell.angle_beta   90.00
_cell.angle_gamma   90.00
#
_symmetry.space_group_name_H-M   'P 1'
#
loop_
_entity.id
_entity.type
_entity.pdbx_description
1 polymer ?
#
loop_
_entity_poly.entity_id
_entity_poly.type
_entity_poly.pdbx_seq_one_letter_code
_entity_poly.pdbx_strand_id
1 'polypeptide(L)'
;MASSQEDAVRTRILNHMNKDHVYDTKLYLIHRLQYPKSLLLPSDTSTVRISDIRTTHITIAINDEIKEIPFNPPMNSLSDSRVRLVEMTREAEKAVGVDRDQVSIKPVWLPPQTSSELSVFFLLLAAMYIMFFPTTLLPGGFLRSTILKDYGNIAELMYRQTSWASWLYIVLHIGETGWFISNTLARYRAIPGIDVGVATLWALDVLLNGYPAVARWKKMVKRQKSKSGKKDH
;
A
#
# COMPACT_ATOMS: atom_id res chain seq x y z
N MET A 1 -15.69 -47.72 -0.30
CA MET A 1 -15.92 -46.81 0.84
C MET A 1 -14.79 -45.80 1.05
N ALA A 2 -13.52 -46.13 0.78
CA ALA A 2 -12.41 -45.16 0.87
C ALA A 2 -12.55 -43.98 -0.12
N SER A 3 -13.04 -44.22 -1.35
CA SER A 3 -13.21 -43.16 -2.36
C SER A 3 -14.24 -42.09 -1.95
N SER A 4 -15.38 -42.47 -1.35
CA SER A 4 -16.42 -41.51 -0.97
C SER A 4 -15.98 -40.55 0.14
N GLN A 5 -15.12 -41.02 1.05
CA GLN A 5 -14.58 -40.18 2.13
C GLN A 5 -13.49 -39.23 1.59
N GLU A 6 -12.61 -39.71 0.70
CA GLU A 6 -11.63 -38.86 0.03
C GLU A 6 -12.31 -37.81 -0.88
N ASP A 7 -13.37 -38.18 -1.60
CA ASP A 7 -14.13 -37.26 -2.45
C ASP A 7 -14.81 -36.16 -1.63
N ALA A 8 -15.32 -36.50 -0.44
CA ALA A 8 -15.88 -35.52 0.49
C ALA A 8 -14.79 -34.57 1.04
N VAL A 9 -13.62 -35.08 1.41
CA VAL A 9 -12.47 -34.27 1.85
C VAL A 9 -12.01 -33.35 0.71
N ARG A 10 -11.87 -33.87 -0.50
CA ARG A 10 -11.51 -33.11 -1.71
C ARG A 10 -12.49 -31.97 -1.93
N THR A 11 -13.79 -32.26 -1.95
CA THR A 11 -14.85 -31.27 -2.16
C THR A 11 -14.80 -30.16 -1.10
N ARG A 12 -14.55 -30.51 0.17
CA ARG A 12 -14.40 -29.53 1.24
C ARG A 12 -13.19 -28.62 1.03
N ILE A 13 -12.04 -29.18 0.63
CA ILE A 13 -10.83 -28.41 0.33
C ILE A 13 -11.10 -27.45 -0.83
N LEU A 14 -11.68 -27.94 -1.94
CA LEU A 14 -11.99 -27.12 -3.11
C LEU A 14 -12.92 -25.96 -2.76
N ASN A 15 -14.01 -26.23 -2.03
CA ASN A 15 -14.98 -25.22 -1.63
C ASN A 15 -14.35 -24.17 -0.72
N HIS A 16 -13.55 -24.59 0.27
CA HIS A 16 -12.87 -23.66 1.16
C HIS A 16 -11.83 -22.81 0.41
N MET A 17 -11.01 -23.44 -0.43
CA MET A 17 -9.96 -22.74 -1.15
C MET A 17 -10.52 -21.73 -2.16
N ASN A 18 -11.56 -22.11 -2.91
CA ASN A 18 -12.19 -21.23 -3.88
C ASN A 18 -13.02 -20.11 -3.25
N LYS A 19 -13.46 -20.28 -2.00
CA LYS A 19 -14.22 -19.25 -1.27
C LYS A 19 -13.30 -18.26 -0.56
N ASP A 20 -12.32 -18.76 0.18
CA ASP A 20 -11.57 -17.97 1.15
C ASP A 20 -10.10 -17.75 0.73
N HIS A 21 -9.58 -18.53 -0.24
CA HIS A 21 -8.17 -18.58 -0.61
C HIS A 21 -7.91 -18.39 -2.12
N VAL A 22 -8.75 -17.60 -2.79
CA VAL A 22 -8.54 -17.23 -4.21
C VAL A 22 -7.21 -16.48 -4.39
N TYR A 23 -6.81 -15.67 -3.39
CA TYR A 23 -5.51 -15.01 -3.36
C TYR A 23 -4.34 -16.00 -3.49
N ASP A 24 -4.36 -17.08 -2.70
CA ASP A 24 -3.31 -18.09 -2.68
C ASP A 24 -3.20 -18.80 -4.04
N THR A 25 -4.36 -19.12 -4.62
CA THR A 25 -4.45 -19.76 -5.94
C THR A 25 -3.79 -18.91 -7.02
N LYS A 26 -4.10 -17.61 -7.06
CA LYS A 26 -3.47 -16.65 -7.98
C LYS A 26 -1.97 -16.55 -7.76
N LEU A 27 -1.53 -16.60 -6.50
CA LEU A 27 -0.13 -16.53 -6.14
C LEU A 27 0.66 -17.75 -6.63
N TYR A 28 0.07 -18.95 -6.59
CA TYR A 28 0.68 -20.15 -7.14
C TYR A 28 0.93 -20.03 -8.65
N LEU A 29 -0.04 -19.51 -9.40
CA LEU A 29 0.09 -19.27 -10.84
C LEU A 29 1.23 -18.29 -11.14
N ILE A 30 1.34 -17.20 -10.38
CA ILE A 30 2.41 -16.21 -10.54
C ILE A 30 3.77 -16.83 -10.24
N HIS A 31 3.90 -17.50 -9.10
CA HIS A 31 5.18 -18.05 -8.66
C HIS A 31 5.66 -19.22 -9.55
N ARG A 32 4.78 -20.19 -9.81
CA ARG A 32 5.17 -21.46 -10.44
C ARG A 32 5.10 -21.43 -11.95
N LEU A 33 4.21 -20.60 -12.50
CA LEU A 33 3.96 -20.53 -13.95
C LEU A 33 4.22 -19.13 -14.54
N GLN A 34 4.83 -18.22 -13.76
CA GLN A 34 5.27 -16.90 -14.21
C GLN A 34 4.13 -16.00 -14.76
N TYR A 35 2.90 -16.17 -14.25
CA TYR A 35 1.80 -15.24 -14.55
C TYR A 35 2.12 -13.82 -14.06
N PRO A 36 1.55 -12.78 -14.69
CA PRO A 36 1.81 -11.41 -14.30
C PRO A 36 1.25 -11.09 -12.90
N LYS A 37 1.99 -10.29 -12.12
CA LYS A 37 1.59 -9.85 -10.78
C LYS A 37 0.24 -9.12 -10.73
N SER A 38 -0.20 -8.54 -11.84
CA SER A 38 -1.52 -7.91 -11.98
C SER A 38 -2.68 -8.88 -11.75
N LEU A 39 -2.45 -10.20 -11.82
CA LEU A 39 -3.47 -11.21 -11.48
C LEU A 39 -3.94 -11.10 -10.02
N LEU A 40 -3.12 -10.56 -9.11
CA LEU A 40 -3.49 -10.33 -7.70
C LEU A 40 -4.42 -9.13 -7.50
N LEU A 41 -4.64 -8.32 -8.52
CA LEU A 41 -5.63 -7.25 -8.46
C LEU A 41 -7.03 -7.86 -8.24
N PRO A 42 -7.96 -7.10 -7.62
CA PRO A 42 -9.35 -7.52 -7.52
C PRO A 42 -9.88 -7.83 -8.93
N SER A 43 -10.18 -9.09 -9.17
CA SER A 43 -10.79 -9.59 -10.40
C SER A 43 -11.94 -10.49 -9.99
N ASP A 44 -12.85 -10.74 -10.92
CA ASP A 44 -13.95 -11.65 -10.68
C ASP A 44 -13.42 -13.04 -10.29
N THR A 45 -14.01 -13.67 -9.28
CA THR A 45 -13.56 -14.99 -8.78
C THR A 45 -13.78 -16.09 -9.83
N SER A 46 -14.66 -15.83 -10.81
CA SER A 46 -14.92 -16.69 -11.96
C SER A 46 -13.68 -16.93 -12.83
N THR A 47 -12.70 -16.03 -12.80
CA THR A 47 -11.50 -16.14 -13.63
C THR A 47 -10.49 -17.16 -13.11
N VAL A 48 -10.39 -17.42 -11.81
CA VAL A 48 -9.37 -18.31 -11.23
C VAL A 48 -9.96 -19.17 -10.12
N ARG A 49 -9.93 -20.49 -10.30
CA ARG A 49 -10.41 -21.46 -9.30
C ARG A 49 -9.60 -22.75 -9.33
N ILE A 50 -9.44 -23.38 -8.18
CA ILE A 50 -8.95 -24.76 -8.12
C ILE A 50 -10.08 -25.69 -8.57
N SER A 51 -9.80 -26.51 -9.57
CA SER A 51 -10.75 -27.48 -10.14
C SER A 51 -10.55 -28.90 -9.60
N ASP A 52 -9.32 -29.27 -9.24
CA ASP A 52 -9.00 -30.58 -8.65
C ASP A 52 -7.79 -30.46 -7.71
N ILE A 53 -7.68 -31.40 -6.77
CA ILE A 53 -6.50 -31.56 -5.92
C ILE A 53 -6.22 -33.06 -5.70
N ARG A 54 -4.96 -33.43 -5.91
CA ARG A 54 -4.42 -34.78 -5.73
C ARG A 54 -3.24 -34.74 -4.78
N THR A 55 -2.71 -35.89 -4.37
CA THR A 55 -1.54 -35.93 -3.50
C THR A 55 -0.27 -35.40 -4.18
N THR A 56 -0.20 -35.42 -5.51
CA THR A 56 0.98 -35.02 -6.28
C THR A 56 0.90 -33.63 -6.89
N HIS A 57 -0.30 -33.07 -7.10
CA HIS A 57 -0.50 -31.77 -7.73
C HIS A 57 -1.85 -31.14 -7.38
N ILE A 58 -1.93 -29.84 -7.63
CA ILE A 58 -3.17 -29.07 -7.65
C ILE A 58 -3.49 -28.64 -9.09
N THR A 59 -4.76 -28.68 -9.46
CA THR A 59 -5.25 -28.28 -10.78
C THR A 59 -6.04 -27.00 -10.65
N ILE A 60 -5.64 -25.98 -11.39
CA ILE A 60 -6.21 -24.64 -11.37
C ILE A 60 -6.80 -24.35 -12.75
N ALA A 61 -8.08 -24.03 -12.79
CA ALA A 61 -8.73 -23.47 -13.96
C ALA A 61 -8.56 -21.94 -13.95
N ILE A 62 -8.04 -21.39 -15.03
CA ILE A 62 -7.94 -19.95 -15.26
C ILE A 62 -8.53 -19.62 -16.64
N ASN A 63 -9.63 -18.86 -16.66
CA ASN A 63 -10.49 -18.75 -17.85
C ASN A 63 -10.86 -20.14 -18.39
N ASP A 64 -10.54 -20.43 -19.65
CA ASP A 64 -10.78 -21.72 -20.32
C ASP A 64 -9.55 -22.64 -20.30
N GLU A 65 -8.49 -22.28 -19.58
CA GLU A 65 -7.26 -23.08 -19.48
C GLU A 65 -7.17 -23.83 -18.16
N ILE A 66 -6.65 -25.07 -18.23
CA ILE A 66 -6.35 -25.90 -17.07
C ILE A 66 -4.83 -25.91 -16.87
N LYS A 67 -4.39 -25.59 -15.66
CA LYS A 67 -2.99 -25.60 -15.26
C LYS A 67 -2.78 -26.54 -14.09
N GLU A 68 -1.72 -27.33 -14.15
CA GLU A 68 -1.33 -28.23 -13.06
C GLU A 68 -0.06 -27.70 -12.39
N ILE A 69 -0.07 -27.67 -11.06
CA ILE A 69 1.08 -27.27 -10.25
C ILE A 69 1.43 -28.45 -9.34
N PRO A 70 2.62 -29.07 -9.53
CA PRO A 70 3.03 -30.20 -8.71
C PRO A 70 3.40 -29.77 -7.30
N PHE A 71 3.04 -30.60 -6.32
CA PHE A 71 3.53 -30.53 -4.95
C PHE A 71 4.95 -31.09 -4.88
N ASN A 72 5.85 -30.39 -4.19
CA ASN A 72 7.21 -30.87 -3.94
C ASN A 72 7.60 -30.68 -2.47
N PRO A 73 7.76 -31.76 -1.67
CA PRO A 73 7.47 -33.16 -2.03
C PRO A 73 5.96 -33.43 -2.22
N PRO A 74 5.55 -34.55 -2.84
CA PRO A 74 4.16 -34.99 -2.82
C PRO A 74 3.62 -35.18 -1.40
N MET A 75 2.31 -35.09 -1.23
CA MET A 75 1.61 -35.38 0.03
C MET A 75 1.42 -36.89 0.21
N ASN A 76 1.34 -37.36 1.45
CA ASN A 76 1.01 -38.77 1.71
C ASN A 76 -0.49 -39.02 1.60
N SER A 77 -1.30 -38.05 2.02
CA SER A 77 -2.75 -38.09 1.89
C SER A 77 -3.35 -36.68 1.74
N LEU A 78 -4.65 -36.60 1.40
CA LEU A 78 -5.35 -35.32 1.31
C LEU A 78 -5.53 -34.62 2.67
N SER A 79 -5.34 -35.30 3.80
CA SER A 79 -5.36 -34.62 5.12
C SER A 79 -4.19 -33.66 5.30
N ASP A 80 -3.09 -33.88 4.56
CA ASP A 80 -1.88 -33.05 4.61
C ASP A 80 -2.02 -31.76 3.77
N SER A 81 -3.10 -31.64 2.99
CA SER A 81 -3.36 -30.52 2.07
C SER A 81 -3.27 -29.15 2.72
N ARG A 82 -3.81 -29.01 3.95
CA ARG A 82 -3.76 -27.73 4.66
C ARG A 82 -2.33 -27.27 4.90
N VAL A 83 -1.49 -28.16 5.42
CA VAL A 83 -0.08 -27.84 5.72
C VAL A 83 0.64 -27.51 4.42
N ARG A 84 0.45 -28.34 3.39
CA ARG A 84 1.07 -28.18 2.08
C ARG A 84 0.73 -26.85 1.41
N LEU A 85 -0.55 -26.48 1.40
CA LEU A 85 -1.01 -25.25 0.77
C LEU A 85 -0.51 -24.02 1.52
N VAL A 86 -0.48 -24.05 2.85
CA VAL A 86 0.11 -22.96 3.65
C VAL A 86 1.60 -22.77 3.37
N GLU A 87 2.36 -23.87 3.25
CA GLU A 87 3.78 -23.82 2.87
C GLU A 87 3.96 -23.23 1.48
N MET A 88 3.20 -23.71 0.49
CA MET A 88 3.23 -23.16 -0.86
C MET A 88 2.88 -21.67 -0.92
N THR A 89 1.90 -21.22 -0.14
CA THR A 89 1.56 -19.79 -0.05
C THR A 89 2.76 -19.00 0.46
N ARG A 90 3.38 -19.43 1.57
CA ARG A 90 4.52 -18.73 2.17
C ARG A 90 5.72 -18.67 1.22
N GLU A 91 6.01 -19.77 0.54
CA GLU A 91 7.05 -19.82 -0.48
C GLU A 91 6.76 -18.86 -1.62
N ALA A 92 5.51 -18.83 -2.10
CA ALA A 92 5.10 -17.97 -3.20
C ALA A 92 5.08 -16.49 -2.80
N GLU A 93 4.64 -16.13 -1.59
CA GLU A 93 4.68 -14.75 -1.07
C GLU A 93 6.12 -14.24 -1.01
N LYS A 94 7.02 -15.07 -0.47
CA LYS A 94 8.46 -14.76 -0.38
C LYS A 94 9.10 -14.61 -1.76
N ALA A 95 8.81 -15.51 -2.70
CA ALA A 95 9.38 -15.49 -4.04
C ALA A 95 8.86 -14.30 -4.87
N VAL A 96 7.57 -13.99 -4.76
CA VAL A 96 6.93 -12.89 -5.50
C VAL A 96 7.18 -11.54 -4.84
N GLY A 97 7.53 -11.51 -3.54
CA GLY A 97 7.79 -10.30 -2.77
C GLY A 97 6.53 -9.51 -2.48
N VAL A 98 5.43 -10.21 -2.17
CA VAL A 98 4.11 -9.64 -1.87
C VAL A 98 3.58 -10.24 -0.58
N ASP A 99 2.71 -9.49 0.09
CA ASP A 99 2.04 -9.91 1.31
C ASP A 99 0.52 -9.83 1.08
N ARG A 100 -0.23 -10.82 1.55
CA ARG A 100 -1.71 -10.81 1.53
C ARG A 100 -2.29 -9.50 2.02
N ASP A 101 -1.76 -8.95 3.10
CA ASP A 101 -2.20 -7.67 3.66
C ASP A 101 -2.05 -6.53 2.64
N GLN A 102 -1.04 -6.58 1.78
CA GLN A 102 -0.77 -5.54 0.79
C GLN A 102 -1.86 -5.50 -0.28
N VAL A 103 -2.41 -6.65 -0.65
CA VAL A 103 -3.46 -6.77 -1.67
C VAL A 103 -4.80 -6.23 -1.15
N SER A 104 -5.05 -6.36 0.15
CA SER A 104 -6.26 -5.84 0.79
C SER A 104 -6.33 -4.31 0.85
N ILE A 105 -5.19 -3.64 0.69
CA ILE A 105 -5.09 -2.19 0.77
C ILE A 105 -5.79 -1.59 -0.45
N LYS A 106 -6.59 -0.56 -0.21
CA LYS A 106 -7.22 0.29 -1.22
C LYS A 106 -6.60 1.68 -1.11
N PRO A 107 -5.55 1.99 -1.91
CA PRO A 107 -4.92 3.29 -1.87
C PRO A 107 -5.92 4.36 -2.29
N VAL A 108 -6.19 5.28 -1.39
CA VAL A 108 -7.01 6.46 -1.65
C VAL A 108 -6.28 7.67 -1.08
N TRP A 109 -6.46 8.84 -1.68
CA TRP A 109 -5.92 10.07 -1.10
C TRP A 109 -6.86 10.56 0.01
N LEU A 110 -6.27 11.04 1.10
CA LEU A 110 -7.00 11.55 2.25
C LEU A 110 -6.47 12.95 2.62
N PRO A 111 -7.31 13.99 2.62
CA PRO A 111 -6.90 15.30 3.12
C PRO A 111 -6.62 15.24 4.64
N PRO A 112 -6.05 16.30 5.24
CA PRO A 112 -6.02 16.44 6.71
C PRO A 112 -7.40 16.14 7.32
N GLN A 113 -7.44 15.22 8.28
CA GLN A 113 -8.68 14.65 8.83
C GLN A 113 -9.04 15.20 10.21
N THR A 114 -8.07 15.72 10.96
CA THR A 114 -8.26 16.24 12.32
C THR A 114 -7.94 17.72 12.38
N SER A 115 -8.50 18.43 13.37
CA SER A 115 -8.17 19.85 13.59
C SER A 115 -6.67 20.07 13.80
N SER A 116 -5.99 19.14 14.48
CA SER A 116 -4.53 19.19 14.64
C SER A 116 -3.78 19.00 13.32
N GLU A 117 -4.19 18.07 12.46
CA GLU A 117 -3.61 17.89 11.13
C GLU A 117 -3.84 19.14 10.26
N LEU A 118 -5.01 19.79 10.39
CA LEU A 118 -5.35 21.01 9.69
C LEU A 118 -4.55 22.23 10.21
N SER A 119 -4.35 22.35 11.52
CA SER A 119 -3.51 23.40 12.11
C SER A 119 -2.06 23.30 11.63
N VAL A 120 -1.51 22.08 11.59
CA VAL A 120 -0.14 21.86 11.07
C VAL A 120 -0.07 22.20 9.59
N PHE A 121 -1.07 21.80 8.79
CA PHE A 121 -1.16 22.15 7.37
C PHE A 121 -1.09 23.67 7.15
N PHE A 122 -1.94 24.44 7.84
CA PHE A 122 -1.94 25.89 7.71
C PHE A 122 -0.67 26.55 8.25
N LEU A 123 -0.07 26.01 9.31
CA LEU A 123 1.21 26.49 9.83
C LEU A 123 2.33 26.32 8.80
N LEU A 124 2.40 25.15 8.14
CA LEU A 124 3.39 24.89 7.09
C LEU A 124 3.15 25.79 5.87
N LEU A 125 1.90 26.01 5.48
CA LEU A 125 1.58 26.96 4.41
C LEU A 125 1.98 28.40 4.77
N ALA A 126 1.73 28.84 6.01
CA ALA A 126 2.13 30.16 6.47
C ALA A 126 3.66 30.30 6.50
N ALA A 127 4.37 29.27 6.97
CA ALA A 127 5.84 29.24 6.95
C ALA A 127 6.37 29.30 5.51
N MET A 128 5.80 28.51 4.60
CA MET A 128 6.14 28.53 3.18
C MET A 128 5.90 29.94 2.60
N TYR A 129 4.77 30.56 2.88
CA TYR A 129 4.49 31.93 2.45
C TYR A 129 5.57 32.92 2.94
N ILE A 130 5.95 32.87 4.22
CA ILE A 130 6.98 33.75 4.78
C ILE A 130 8.34 33.53 4.09
N MET A 131 8.71 32.26 3.86
CA MET A 131 9.98 31.86 3.25
C MET A 131 10.11 32.26 1.79
N PHE A 132 9.03 32.12 1.00
CA PHE A 132 9.03 32.43 -0.44
C PHE A 132 8.61 33.87 -0.76
N PHE A 133 7.98 34.57 0.18
CA PHE A 133 7.62 35.99 0.07
C PHE A 133 8.23 36.81 1.23
N PRO A 134 9.57 36.81 1.39
CA PRO A 134 10.23 37.43 2.54
C PRO A 134 10.06 38.96 2.58
N THR A 135 9.77 39.59 1.44
CA THR A 135 9.50 41.04 1.34
C THR A 135 8.30 41.47 2.18
N THR A 136 7.40 40.55 2.54
CA THR A 136 6.28 40.81 3.45
C THR A 136 6.73 41.17 4.87
N LEU A 137 7.96 40.82 5.26
CA LEU A 137 8.58 41.12 6.56
C LEU A 137 9.33 42.47 6.59
N LEU A 138 9.60 43.08 5.44
CA LEU A 138 10.28 44.38 5.34
C LEU A 138 9.32 45.55 5.57
N PRO A 139 9.80 46.76 5.94
CA PRO A 139 8.97 47.95 6.09
C PRO A 139 8.07 48.19 4.86
N GLY A 140 6.77 48.38 5.09
CA GLY A 140 5.76 48.48 4.02
C GLY A 140 5.19 47.13 3.53
N GLY A 141 5.79 46.01 3.92
CA GLY A 141 5.29 44.66 3.61
C GLY A 141 4.05 44.29 4.43
N PHE A 142 3.24 43.36 3.92
CA PHE A 142 1.97 42.96 4.54
C PHE A 142 2.13 42.48 5.99
N LEU A 143 3.01 41.50 6.26
CA LEU A 143 3.21 40.97 7.61
C LEU A 143 3.83 42.01 8.55
N ARG A 144 4.76 42.83 8.04
CA ARG A 144 5.41 43.91 8.80
C ARG A 144 4.45 45.02 9.23
N SER A 145 3.40 45.28 8.44
CA SER A 145 2.44 46.36 8.68
C SER A 145 1.19 45.91 9.45
N THR A 146 0.90 44.60 9.47
CA THR A 146 -0.29 44.04 10.13
C THR A 146 0.07 43.28 11.40
N ILE A 147 0.63 42.07 11.27
CA ILE A 147 0.86 41.14 12.37
C ILE A 147 2.09 41.52 13.20
N LEU A 148 3.17 41.97 12.55
CA LEU A 148 4.46 42.28 13.18
C LEU A 148 4.71 43.80 13.31
N LYS A 149 3.65 44.61 13.35
CA LYS A 149 3.73 46.07 13.37
C LYS A 149 4.63 46.60 14.48
N ASP A 150 4.41 46.10 15.70
CA ASP A 150 5.11 46.51 16.92
C ASP A 150 6.39 45.68 17.18
N TYR A 151 6.67 44.71 16.31
CA TYR A 151 7.75 43.73 16.47
C TYR A 151 8.78 43.82 15.34
N GLY A 152 9.23 45.04 15.02
CA GLY A 152 10.17 45.29 13.92
C GLY A 152 11.46 44.46 14.00
N ASN A 153 12.04 44.33 15.19
CA ASN A 153 13.25 43.54 15.43
C ASN A 153 13.03 42.04 15.13
N ILE A 154 11.84 41.51 15.45
CA ILE A 154 11.49 40.11 15.17
C ILE A 154 11.30 39.91 13.66
N ALA A 155 10.61 40.84 12.99
CA ALA A 155 10.42 40.79 11.54
C ALA A 155 11.75 40.82 10.78
N GLU A 156 12.70 41.64 11.20
CA GLU A 156 14.04 41.69 10.62
C GLU A 156 14.84 40.40 10.88
N LEU A 157 14.77 39.85 12.10
CA LEU A 157 15.38 38.57 12.43
C LEU A 157 14.81 37.46 11.53
N MET A 158 13.48 37.37 11.39
CA MET A 158 12.83 36.41 10.51
C MET A 158 13.31 36.59 9.06
N TYR A 159 13.34 37.83 8.55
CA TYR A 159 13.78 38.14 7.20
C TYR A 159 15.20 37.63 6.93
N ARG A 160 16.14 37.89 7.84
CA ARG A 160 17.54 37.44 7.74
C ARG A 160 17.66 35.92 7.64
N GLN A 161 16.75 35.16 8.26
CA GLN A 161 16.77 33.70 8.22
C GLN A 161 16.08 33.09 7.00
N THR A 162 15.26 33.85 6.27
CA THR A 162 14.43 33.30 5.18
C THR A 162 15.24 32.59 4.11
N SER A 163 16.36 33.16 3.63
CA SER A 163 17.14 32.53 2.55
C SER A 163 17.64 31.13 2.91
N TRP A 164 18.25 30.98 4.09
CA TRP A 164 18.70 29.68 4.58
C TRP A 164 17.52 28.73 4.85
N ALA A 165 16.46 29.24 5.49
CA ALA A 165 15.28 28.45 5.82
C ALA A 165 14.57 27.91 4.56
N SER A 166 14.48 28.72 3.50
CA SER A 166 13.90 28.32 2.22
C SER A 166 14.69 27.18 1.58
N TRP A 167 16.03 27.26 1.55
CA TRP A 167 16.86 26.18 1.04
C TRP A 167 16.73 24.90 1.85
N LEU A 168 16.74 25.01 3.18
CA LEU A 168 16.53 23.86 4.06
C LEU A 168 15.16 23.21 3.82
N TYR A 169 14.11 24.02 3.73
CA TYR A 169 12.75 23.56 3.45
C TYR A 169 12.69 22.80 2.11
N ILE A 170 13.22 23.39 1.03
CA ILE A 170 13.23 22.79 -0.30
C ILE A 170 13.95 21.43 -0.28
N VAL A 171 15.16 21.38 0.30
CA VAL A 171 15.97 20.14 0.33
C VAL A 171 15.26 19.04 1.12
N LEU A 172 14.71 19.37 2.30
CA LEU A 172 14.00 18.40 3.13
C LEU A 172 12.74 17.87 2.43
N HIS A 173 11.92 18.74 1.85
CA HIS A 173 10.66 18.35 1.22
C HIS A 173 10.87 17.60 -0.11
N ILE A 174 11.86 17.99 -0.92
CA ILE A 174 12.23 17.22 -2.12
C ILE A 174 12.79 15.85 -1.72
N GLY A 175 13.67 15.80 -0.73
CA GLY A 175 14.25 14.55 -0.23
C GLY A 175 13.19 13.60 0.33
N GLU A 176 12.28 14.11 1.15
CA GLU A 176 11.18 13.35 1.73
C GLU A 176 10.21 12.85 0.66
N THR A 177 9.82 13.71 -0.28
CA THR A 177 8.95 13.33 -1.41
C THR A 177 9.61 12.26 -2.28
N GLY A 178 10.90 12.43 -2.62
CA GLY A 178 11.66 11.47 -3.41
C GLY A 178 11.78 10.11 -2.72
N TRP A 179 12.06 10.12 -1.41
CA TRP A 179 12.06 8.91 -0.59
C TRP A 179 10.68 8.25 -0.56
N PHE A 180 9.61 9.02 -0.34
CA PHE A 180 8.25 8.53 -0.26
C PHE A 180 7.79 7.89 -1.57
N ILE A 181 8.07 8.51 -2.72
CA ILE A 181 7.78 7.95 -4.04
C ILE A 181 8.53 6.64 -4.26
N SER A 182 9.85 6.65 -4.02
CA SER A 182 10.74 5.53 -4.37
C SER A 182 10.62 4.33 -3.42
N ASN A 183 10.31 4.56 -2.14
CA ASN A 183 10.28 3.51 -1.13
C ASN A 183 8.88 3.14 -0.67
N THR A 184 7.97 4.13 -0.59
CA THR A 184 6.62 3.89 -0.10
C THR A 184 5.69 3.61 -1.28
N LEU A 185 5.44 4.58 -2.16
CA LEU A 185 4.49 4.41 -3.26
C LEU A 185 4.91 3.33 -4.26
N ALA A 186 6.22 3.19 -4.54
CA ALA A 186 6.73 2.16 -5.44
C ALA A 186 6.26 0.74 -5.08
N ARG A 187 6.12 0.44 -3.78
CA ARG A 187 5.61 -0.87 -3.31
C ARG A 187 4.16 -1.11 -3.72
N TYR A 188 3.36 -0.05 -3.84
CA TYR A 188 1.94 -0.13 -4.14
C TYR A 188 1.61 0.06 -5.63
N ARG A 189 2.59 0.37 -6.48
CA ARG A 189 2.41 0.60 -7.94
C ARG A 189 1.89 -0.63 -8.67
N ALA A 190 2.46 -1.80 -8.40
CA ALA A 190 2.04 -3.03 -9.03
C ALA A 190 0.86 -3.69 -8.28
N ILE A 191 0.96 -3.73 -6.95
CA ILE A 191 -0.02 -4.39 -6.08
C ILE A 191 -0.18 -3.54 -4.82
N PRO A 192 -1.38 -3.05 -4.50
CA PRO A 192 -2.68 -3.32 -5.12
C PRO A 192 -2.94 -2.48 -6.39
N GLY A 193 -1.94 -1.77 -6.93
CA GLY A 193 -2.11 -0.95 -8.12
C GLY A 193 -2.65 0.43 -7.80
N ILE A 194 -1.83 1.27 -7.18
CA ILE A 194 -2.21 2.67 -6.93
C ILE A 194 -2.38 3.42 -8.25
N ASP A 195 -3.53 4.08 -8.39
CA ASP A 195 -3.83 4.99 -9.51
C ASP A 195 -2.82 6.14 -9.57
N VAL A 196 -2.46 6.56 -10.79
CA VAL A 196 -1.47 7.63 -11.01
C VAL A 196 -1.94 8.95 -10.42
N GLY A 197 -3.23 9.27 -10.51
CA GLY A 197 -3.82 10.46 -9.90
C GLY A 197 -3.71 10.42 -8.37
N VAL A 198 -4.10 9.30 -7.76
CA VAL A 198 -3.98 9.09 -6.29
C VAL A 198 -2.52 9.17 -5.84
N ALA A 199 -1.59 8.54 -6.58
CA ALA A 199 -0.16 8.61 -6.30
C ALA A 199 0.38 10.05 -6.39
N THR A 200 -0.07 10.81 -7.39
CA THR A 200 0.30 12.21 -7.60
C THR A 200 -0.21 13.09 -6.46
N LEU A 201 -1.47 12.91 -6.03
CA LEU A 201 -2.02 13.65 -4.89
C LEU A 201 -1.22 13.39 -3.61
N TRP A 202 -0.85 12.14 -3.32
CA TRP A 202 0.01 11.84 -2.19
C TRP A 202 1.41 12.44 -2.32
N ALA A 203 2.01 12.41 -3.51
CA ALA A 203 3.32 13.02 -3.74
C ALA A 203 3.30 14.54 -3.53
N LEU A 204 2.28 15.23 -4.05
CA LEU A 204 2.09 16.68 -3.85
C LEU A 204 1.83 17.02 -2.38
N ASP A 205 1.05 16.20 -1.70
CA ASP A 205 0.75 16.39 -0.28
C ASP A 205 2.01 16.24 0.59
N VAL A 206 2.88 15.26 0.31
CA VAL A 206 4.19 15.14 0.97
C VAL A 206 5.11 16.29 0.57
N LEU A 207 5.07 16.76 -0.67
CA LEU A 207 5.88 17.91 -1.10
C LEU A 207 5.50 19.19 -0.33
N LEU A 208 4.22 19.39 -0.03
CA LEU A 208 3.75 20.58 0.69
C LEU A 208 3.82 20.43 2.22
N ASN A 209 3.42 19.27 2.73
CA ASN A 209 3.25 19.04 4.17
C ASN A 209 4.37 18.21 4.81
N GLY A 210 5.20 17.54 4.02
CA GLY A 210 6.24 16.65 4.50
C GLY A 210 5.69 15.47 5.30
N TYR A 211 6.38 15.14 6.38
CA TYR A 211 6.12 13.99 7.24
C TYR A 211 4.67 13.81 7.72
N PRO A 212 3.92 14.86 8.10
CA PRO A 212 2.48 14.74 8.37
C PRO A 212 1.69 13.97 7.30
N ALA A 213 1.98 14.16 6.01
CA ALA A 213 1.33 13.41 4.93
C ALA A 213 1.77 11.94 4.92
N VAL A 214 3.06 11.66 5.12
CA VAL A 214 3.59 10.29 5.27
C VAL A 214 2.93 9.56 6.46
N ALA A 215 2.74 10.25 7.58
CA ALA A 215 2.08 9.71 8.77
C ALA A 215 0.61 9.37 8.49
N ARG A 216 -0.12 10.23 7.76
CA ARG A 216 -1.50 9.93 7.31
C ARG A 216 -1.55 8.70 6.41
N TRP A 217 -0.64 8.58 5.44
CA TRP A 217 -0.53 7.39 4.59
C TRP A 217 -0.36 6.13 5.45
N LYS A 218 0.61 6.12 6.37
CA LYS A 218 0.87 4.98 7.27
C LYS A 218 -0.37 4.63 8.12
N LYS A 219 -1.07 5.64 8.63
CA LYS A 219 -2.31 5.49 9.39
C LYS A 219 -3.43 4.87 8.55
N MET A 220 -3.60 5.29 7.30
CA MET A 220 -4.55 4.69 6.36
C MET A 220 -4.24 3.21 6.12
N VAL A 221 -3.00 2.90 5.75
CA VAL A 221 -2.56 1.52 5.52
C VAL A 221 -2.79 0.64 6.75
N LYS A 222 -2.38 1.11 7.94
CA LYS A 222 -2.58 0.38 9.19
C LYS A 222 -4.07 0.12 9.47
N ARG A 223 -4.93 1.13 9.26
CA ARG A 223 -6.38 1.00 9.43
C ARG A 223 -6.98 -0.06 8.49
N GLN A 224 -6.57 -0.06 7.22
CA GLN A 224 -7.08 -1.02 6.24
C GLN A 224 -6.61 -2.44 6.54
N LYS A 225 -5.32 -2.64 6.84
CA LYS A 225 -4.78 -3.93 7.29
C LYS A 225 -5.55 -4.48 8.50
N SER A 226 -5.81 -3.65 9.51
CA SER A 226 -6.56 -4.07 10.70
C SER A 226 -8.02 -4.45 10.41
N LYS A 227 -8.63 -3.91 9.36
CA LYS A 227 -9.99 -4.26 8.94
C LYS A 227 -10.01 -5.57 8.14
N SER A 228 -8.96 -5.86 7.37
CA SER A 228 -8.84 -7.11 6.62
C SER A 228 -8.60 -8.29 7.56
N GLY A 229 -7.62 -8.19 8.47
CA GLY A 229 -7.29 -9.28 9.40
C GLY A 229 -8.43 -9.67 10.35
N LYS A 230 -9.39 -8.78 10.61
CA LYS A 230 -10.60 -9.10 11.39
C LYS A 230 -11.65 -9.92 10.64
N LYS A 231 -11.56 -10.02 9.30
CA LYS A 231 -12.50 -10.81 8.49
C LYS A 231 -12.06 -12.26 8.30
N ASP A 232 -10.77 -12.54 8.53
CA ASP A 232 -10.15 -13.85 8.33
C ASP A 232 -10.07 -14.68 9.64
N HIS A 233 -10.67 -14.18 10.73
CA HIS A 233 -10.83 -14.84 12.04
C HIS A 233 -12.31 -14.97 12.38
#